data_AF-A0A318QBL1-F1
#
_entry.id   AF-A0A318QBL1-F1
#
_cell.length_a   1.000
_cell.length_b   1.000
_cell.length_c   1.000
_cell.angle_alpha   90.00
_cell.angle_beta   90.00
_cell.angle_gamma   90.00
#
_symmetry.space_group_name_H-M   'P 1'
#
loop_
_entity.id
_entity.type
_entity.pdbx_description
1 polymer ?
#
loop_
_entity_poly.entity_id
_entity_poly.type
_entity_poly.pdbx_seq_one_letter_code
_entity_poly.pdbx_strand_id
1 'polypeptide(L)'
;MDGLIFMESRGVPTGQIVFVQVKCTSKKPRSDDVVAVAIKQKQLKMNIERWRRVVGAAILVHVNPATLKAHWVNLRDENAIGNTQVFVPLGNVFNKSSRKEISKLCGTIHRDLLIKKLKTKDSNFSYLKEK
;
A
#
# COMPACT_ATOMS: atom_id res chain seq x y z
N MET A 1 2.04 0.52 -12.23
CA MET A 1 1.19 1.36 -11.38
C MET A 1 0.18 2.00 -12.29
N ASP A 2 -1.09 1.82 -11.98
CA ASP A 2 -2.18 2.34 -12.78
C ASP A 2 -2.79 3.60 -12.14
N GLY A 3 -2.52 3.84 -10.84
CA GLY A 3 -2.98 5.04 -10.16
C GLY A 3 -2.29 5.30 -8.82
N LEU A 4 -2.66 6.43 -8.23
CA LEU A 4 -2.25 6.88 -6.90
C LEU A 4 -3.49 7.27 -6.11
N ILE A 5 -3.52 6.94 -4.82
CA ILE A 5 -4.53 7.44 -3.87
C ILE A 5 -3.82 8.32 -2.85
N PHE A 6 -4.29 9.56 -2.74
CA PHE A 6 -3.88 10.49 -1.71
C PHE A 6 -4.85 10.36 -0.53
N MET A 7 -4.31 10.12 0.66
CA MET A 7 -5.15 9.97 1.84
C MET A 7 -5.39 11.33 2.48
N GLU A 8 -6.65 11.62 2.78
CA GLU A 8 -7.05 12.88 3.42
C GLU A 8 -7.78 12.63 4.73
N SER A 9 -7.57 13.47 5.73
CA SER A 9 -8.33 13.48 6.98
C SER A 9 -9.07 14.79 7.11
N ARG A 10 -10.41 14.75 7.19
CA ARG A 10 -11.28 15.94 7.28
C ARG A 10 -11.01 16.97 6.16
N GLY A 11 -10.76 16.49 4.94
CA GLY A 11 -10.47 17.34 3.77
C GLY A 11 -9.03 17.87 3.71
N VAL A 12 -8.16 17.48 4.63
CA VAL A 12 -6.75 17.87 4.64
C VAL A 12 -5.87 16.70 4.21
N PRO A 13 -4.97 16.87 3.23
CA PRO A 13 -4.00 15.85 2.84
C PRO A 13 -3.12 15.41 4.01
N THR A 14 -2.99 14.10 4.20
CA THR A 14 -2.13 13.51 5.25
C THR A 14 -0.69 13.31 4.79
N GLY A 15 -0.39 13.52 3.51
CA GLY A 15 0.91 13.18 2.91
C GLY A 15 1.13 11.68 2.71
N GLN A 16 0.17 10.83 3.12
CA GLN A 16 0.23 9.39 2.81
C GLN A 16 -0.22 9.16 1.36
N ILE A 17 0.63 8.44 0.62
CA ILE A 17 0.41 8.08 -0.79
C ILE A 17 0.32 6.57 -0.89
N VAL A 18 -0.73 6.08 -1.54
CA VAL A 18 -0.92 4.66 -1.84
C VAL A 18 -0.78 4.48 -3.34
N PHE A 19 0.17 3.66 -3.75
CA PHE A 19 0.37 3.27 -5.13
C PHE A 19 -0.54 2.09 -5.47
N VAL A 20 -1.30 2.21 -6.55
CA VAL A 20 -2.35 1.25 -6.90
C VAL A 20 -2.07 0.61 -8.26
N GLN A 21 -2.21 -0.69 -8.31
CA GLN A 21 -2.37 -1.47 -9.54
C GLN A 21 -3.82 -1.96 -9.60
N VAL A 22 -4.53 -1.70 -10.69
CA VAL A 22 -5.92 -2.13 -10.87
C VAL A 22 -5.97 -3.29 -11.86
N LYS A 23 -6.69 -4.35 -11.51
CA LYS A 23 -6.93 -5.49 -12.40
C LYS A 23 -8.42 -5.82 -12.45
N CYS A 24 -9.00 -5.66 -13.62
CA CYS A 24 -10.40 -6.00 -13.86
C CYS A 24 -10.48 -7.38 -14.54
N THR A 25 -11.00 -8.39 -13.83
CA THR A 25 -11.17 -9.74 -14.40
C THR A 25 -12.38 -10.45 -13.80
N SER A 26 -13.05 -11.30 -14.58
CA SER A 26 -14.19 -12.14 -14.15
C SER A 26 -13.76 -13.48 -13.53
N LYS A 27 -12.52 -13.57 -13.02
CA LYS A 27 -11.99 -14.79 -12.39
C LYS A 27 -12.85 -15.19 -11.19
N LYS A 28 -13.22 -16.47 -11.15
CA LYS A 28 -13.90 -17.05 -9.99
C LYS A 28 -12.91 -17.17 -8.81
N PRO A 29 -13.39 -16.99 -7.57
CA PRO A 29 -12.60 -17.29 -6.37
C PRO A 29 -12.22 -18.77 -6.33
N ARG A 30 -11.10 -19.06 -5.67
CA ARG A 30 -10.68 -20.41 -5.28
C ARG A 30 -11.47 -20.87 -4.05
N SER A 31 -11.24 -22.12 -3.63
CA SER A 31 -11.89 -22.74 -2.46
C SER A 31 -11.53 -22.08 -1.12
N ASP A 32 -10.48 -21.27 -1.08
CA ASP A 32 -9.96 -20.56 0.09
C ASP A 32 -10.39 -19.07 0.11
N ASP A 33 -11.44 -18.70 -0.63
CA ASP A 33 -11.94 -17.32 -0.76
C ASP A 33 -10.87 -16.31 -1.26
N VAL A 34 -9.97 -16.78 -2.11
CA VAL A 34 -8.93 -15.96 -2.76
C VAL A 34 -9.13 -15.91 -4.27
N VAL A 35 -8.97 -14.72 -4.85
CA VAL A 35 -8.89 -14.54 -6.30
C VAL A 35 -7.42 -14.53 -6.72
N ALA A 36 -7.03 -15.48 -7.58
CA ALA A 36 -5.70 -15.53 -8.17
C ALA A 36 -5.63 -14.69 -9.45
N VAL A 37 -5.07 -13.49 -9.33
CA VAL A 37 -4.90 -12.53 -10.44
C VAL A 37 -3.61 -12.85 -11.18
N ALA A 38 -3.73 -13.31 -12.43
CA ALA A 38 -2.57 -13.67 -13.24
C ALA A 38 -1.77 -12.43 -13.71
N ILE A 39 -0.45 -12.48 -13.55
CA ILE A 39 0.49 -11.47 -14.04
C ILE A 39 1.64 -12.20 -14.74
N LYS A 40 2.00 -11.76 -15.96
CA LYS A 40 3.11 -12.35 -16.72
C LYS A 40 4.38 -12.39 -15.86
N GLN A 41 5.05 -13.53 -15.77
CA GLN A 41 6.17 -13.77 -14.84
C GLN A 41 7.26 -12.69 -14.89
N LYS A 42 7.75 -12.36 -16.10
CA LYS A 42 8.78 -11.32 -16.30
C LYS A 42 8.31 -9.95 -15.78
N GLN A 43 7.03 -9.63 -16.01
CA GLN A 43 6.43 -8.38 -15.55
C GLN A 43 6.23 -8.38 -14.03
N LEU A 44 5.83 -9.50 -13.44
CA LEU A 44 5.65 -9.63 -12.00
C LEU A 44 6.97 -9.43 -11.26
N LYS A 45 8.06 -10.07 -11.70
CA LYS A 45 9.40 -9.88 -11.11
C LYS A 45 9.84 -8.41 -11.12
N MET A 46 9.70 -7.75 -12.27
CA MET A 46 10.03 -6.32 -12.39
C MET A 46 9.13 -5.44 -11.50
N ASN A 47 7.85 -5.79 -11.39
CA ASN A 47 6.89 -5.03 -10.58
C ASN A 47 7.17 -5.18 -9.09
N ILE A 48 7.48 -6.38 -8.59
CA ILE A 48 7.84 -6.62 -7.19
C ILE A 48 8.99 -5.70 -6.76
N GLU A 49 10.05 -5.63 -7.56
CA GLU A 49 11.19 -4.75 -7.30
C GLU A 49 10.80 -3.28 -7.23
N ARG A 50 9.87 -2.84 -8.09
CA ARG A 50 9.34 -1.46 -8.06
C ARG A 50 8.48 -1.22 -6.82
N TRP A 51 7.62 -2.18 -6.46
CA TRP A 51 6.70 -2.09 -5.32
C TRP A 51 7.42 -2.04 -3.97
N ARG A 52 8.57 -2.73 -3.87
CA ARG A 52 9.43 -2.67 -2.69
C ARG A 52 10.07 -1.29 -2.48
N ARG A 53 10.34 -0.54 -3.55
CA ARG A 53 11.08 0.73 -3.51
C ARG A 53 10.22 1.98 -3.26
N VAL A 54 8.89 1.88 -3.34
CA VAL A 54 8.05 3.06 -3.11
C VAL A 54 8.12 3.50 -1.64
N VAL A 55 7.95 4.78 -1.33
CA VAL A 55 7.97 5.25 0.07
C VAL A 55 6.62 5.04 0.77
N GLY A 56 5.52 5.00 -0.02
CA GLY A 56 4.17 4.77 0.47
C GLY A 56 3.73 3.30 0.49
N ALA A 57 2.42 3.06 0.58
CA ALA A 57 1.86 1.72 0.43
C ALA A 57 1.79 1.31 -1.04
N ALA A 58 1.90 0.02 -1.35
CA ALA A 58 1.63 -0.53 -2.68
C ALA A 58 0.52 -1.57 -2.57
N ILE A 59 -0.59 -1.38 -3.29
CA ILE A 59 -1.73 -2.31 -3.27
C ILE A 59 -2.16 -2.71 -4.68
N LEU A 60 -2.76 -3.88 -4.80
CA LEU A 60 -3.50 -4.28 -5.98
C LEU A 60 -4.98 -4.27 -5.64
N VAL A 61 -5.78 -3.64 -6.51
CA VAL A 61 -7.25 -3.66 -6.45
C VAL A 61 -7.74 -4.54 -7.59
N HIS A 62 -8.37 -5.66 -7.24
CA HIS A 62 -9.10 -6.50 -8.17
C HIS A 62 -10.55 -6.03 -8.26
N VAL A 63 -11.05 -5.85 -9.47
CA VAL A 63 -12.44 -5.49 -9.74
C VAL A 63 -13.08 -6.63 -10.54
N ASN A 64 -14.22 -7.12 -10.06
CA ASN A 64 -15.03 -8.05 -10.83
C ASN A 64 -15.99 -7.25 -11.75
N PRO A 65 -15.89 -7.36 -13.08
CA PRO A 65 -16.72 -6.57 -13.99
C PRO A 65 -18.20 -6.93 -13.95
N ALA A 66 -18.56 -8.14 -13.52
CA ALA A 66 -19.95 -8.58 -13.47
C ALA A 66 -20.68 -8.08 -12.22
N THR A 67 -19.99 -8.04 -11.07
CA THR A 67 -20.60 -7.65 -9.79
C THR A 67 -20.23 -6.24 -9.35
N LEU A 68 -19.26 -5.62 -10.03
CA LEU A 68 -18.64 -4.34 -9.68
C LEU A 68 -18.04 -4.30 -8.26
N LYS A 69 -17.86 -5.47 -7.64
CA LYS A 69 -17.20 -5.59 -6.34
C LYS A 69 -15.69 -5.48 -6.52
N ALA A 70 -15.07 -4.73 -5.62
CA ALA A 70 -13.64 -4.52 -5.59
C ALA A 70 -13.04 -5.10 -4.30
N HIS A 71 -11.90 -5.76 -4.45
CA HIS A 71 -11.13 -6.36 -3.36
C HIS A 71 -9.67 -5.92 -3.48
N TRP A 72 -8.92 -5.90 -2.38
CA TRP A 72 -7.56 -5.39 -2.38
C TRP A 72 -6.58 -6.25 -1.59
N VAL A 73 -5.30 -6.13 -1.93
CA VAL A 73 -4.21 -6.79 -1.20
C VAL A 73 -2.96 -5.92 -1.16
N ASN A 74 -2.18 -6.06 -0.08
CA ASN A 74 -0.88 -5.43 0.07
C ASN A 74 0.15 -6.13 -0.84
N LEU A 75 0.74 -5.39 -1.78
CA LEU A 75 1.76 -5.89 -2.70
C LEU A 75 3.16 -6.00 -2.09
N ARG A 76 3.29 -5.69 -0.79
CA ARG A 76 4.52 -5.91 -0.02
C ARG A 76 4.46 -7.17 0.84
N ASP A 77 3.28 -7.76 0.98
CA ASP A 77 3.14 -9.05 1.66
C ASP A 77 3.63 -10.15 0.73
N GLU A 78 4.67 -10.87 1.14
CA GLU A 78 5.26 -11.94 0.34
C GLU A 78 4.27 -13.10 0.15
N ASN A 79 3.36 -13.32 1.10
CA ASN A 79 2.34 -14.35 1.01
C ASN A 79 1.27 -14.03 -0.04
N ALA A 80 1.12 -12.75 -0.41
CA ALA A 80 0.20 -12.32 -1.44
C ALA A 80 0.74 -12.55 -2.86
N ILE A 81 2.02 -12.92 -3.02
CA ILE A 81 2.71 -12.95 -4.31
C ILE A 81 3.20 -14.36 -4.63
N GLY A 82 2.63 -14.97 -5.67
CA GLY A 82 3.13 -16.20 -6.27
C GLY A 82 4.09 -15.94 -7.45
N ASN A 83 4.52 -17.01 -8.12
CA ASN A 83 5.44 -16.91 -9.27
C ASN A 83 4.85 -16.16 -10.48
N THR A 84 3.56 -16.30 -10.73
CA THR A 84 2.83 -15.74 -11.88
C THR A 84 1.48 -15.14 -11.50
N GLN A 85 1.23 -15.00 -10.20
CA GLN A 85 -0.08 -14.65 -9.66
C GLN A 85 0.06 -13.75 -8.44
N VAL A 86 -0.93 -12.90 -8.23
CA VAL A 86 -1.16 -12.19 -6.98
C VAL A 86 -2.47 -12.71 -6.39
N PHE A 87 -2.43 -13.05 -5.11
CA PHE A 87 -3.54 -13.63 -4.36
C PHE A 87 -4.30 -12.51 -3.65
N VAL A 88 -5.56 -12.28 -4.05
CA VAL A 88 -6.41 -11.23 -3.48
C VAL A 88 -7.50 -11.87 -2.61
N PRO A 89 -7.46 -11.70 -1.28
CA PRO A 89 -8.51 -12.23 -0.39
C PRO A 89 -9.85 -11.53 -0.62
N LEU A 90 -10.94 -12.29 -0.71
CA LEU A 90 -12.28 -11.72 -0.86
C LEU A 90 -12.74 -10.95 0.39
N GLY A 91 -12.24 -11.33 1.58
CA GLY A 91 -12.52 -10.60 2.83
C GLY A 91 -12.04 -9.15 2.79
N ASN A 92 -11.02 -8.83 2.00
CA ASN A 92 -10.45 -7.49 1.88
C ASN A 92 -11.23 -6.66 0.85
N VAL A 93 -12.46 -6.28 1.19
CA VAL A 93 -13.29 -5.43 0.32
C VAL A 93 -12.67 -4.03 0.22
N PHE A 94 -12.54 -3.50 -1.00
CA PHE A 94 -12.03 -2.15 -1.25
C PHE A 94 -13.18 -1.14 -1.19
N ASN A 95 -13.37 -0.51 -0.03
CA ASN A 95 -14.47 0.42 0.22
C ASN A 95 -14.08 1.46 1.31
N LYS A 96 -15.06 2.18 1.87
CA LYS A 96 -14.82 3.17 2.93
C LYS A 96 -14.21 2.55 4.20
N SER A 97 -14.55 1.31 4.56
CA SER A 97 -14.04 0.68 5.80
C SER A 97 -12.57 0.27 5.68
N SER A 98 -12.10 -0.13 4.49
CA SER A 98 -10.69 -0.48 4.26
C SER A 98 -9.72 0.70 4.34
N ARG A 99 -10.24 1.94 4.31
CA ARG A 99 -9.43 3.17 4.37
C ARG A 99 -8.42 3.17 5.52
N LYS A 100 -8.86 2.78 6.73
CA LYS A 100 -8.02 2.81 7.93
C LYS A 100 -6.89 1.79 7.83
N GLU A 101 -7.17 0.61 7.30
CA GLU A 101 -6.17 -0.46 7.13
C GLU A 101 -5.15 -0.09 6.06
N ILE A 102 -5.60 0.43 4.91
CA ILE A 102 -4.72 0.89 3.84
C ILE A 102 -3.83 2.05 4.31
N SER A 103 -4.37 2.98 5.11
CA SER A 103 -3.59 4.08 5.72
C SER A 103 -2.45 3.56 6.60
N LYS A 104 -2.67 2.49 7.37
CA LYS A 104 -1.63 1.89 8.22
C LYS A 104 -0.45 1.36 7.41
N LEU A 105 -0.67 0.90 6.17
CA LEU A 105 0.40 0.41 5.29
C LEU A 105 1.38 1.52 4.88
N CYS A 106 0.96 2.78 4.96
CA CYS A 106 1.84 3.93 4.68
C CYS A 106 2.77 4.28 5.86
N GLY A 107 2.69 3.53 6.97
CA GLY A 107 3.53 3.73 8.15
C GLY A 107 3.24 5.04 8.91
N THR A 108 4.24 5.51 9.65
CA THR A 108 4.15 6.69 10.52
C THR A 108 4.50 8.00 9.84
N ILE A 109 4.78 8.03 8.53
CA ILE A 109 5.25 9.24 7.82
C ILE A 109 4.39 10.47 8.15
N HIS A 110 3.05 10.31 8.18
CA HIS A 110 2.17 11.40 8.58
C HIS A 110 2.40 11.88 10.02
N ARG A 111 2.55 10.95 10.98
CA ARG A 111 2.87 11.28 12.37
C ARG A 111 4.22 11.95 12.47
N ASP A 112 5.23 11.44 11.77
CA ASP A 112 6.59 11.96 11.79
C ASP A 112 6.67 13.38 11.22
N LEU A 113 5.90 13.68 10.17
CA LEU A 113 5.74 15.02 9.62
C LEU A 113 5.03 15.99 10.58
N LEU A 114 4.18 15.48 11.48
CA LEU A 114 3.48 16.26 12.49
C LEU A 114 4.26 16.39 13.81
N ILE A 115 5.38 15.67 13.99
CA ILE A 115 6.20 15.80 15.19
C ILE A 115 6.73 17.22 15.29
N LYS A 116 6.55 17.83 16.47
CA LYS A 116 7.01 19.18 16.76
C LYS A 116 8.54 19.23 16.62
N LYS A 117 9.03 19.97 15.62
CA LYS A 117 10.46 20.16 15.40
C LYS A 117 11.08 20.82 16.63
N LEU A 118 12.04 20.14 17.26
CA LEU A 118 12.88 20.74 18.30
C LEU A 118 13.91 21.63 17.61
N LYS A 119 13.91 22.92 17.97
CA LYS A 119 15.00 23.84 17.61
C LYS A 119 16.04 23.77 18.71
N THR A 120 17.22 23.26 18.38
CA THR A 120 18.36 23.20 19.30
C THR A 120 19.43 24.19 18.83
N LYS A 121 20.31 24.58 19.75
CA LYS A 121 21.55 25.33 19.47
C LYS A 121 22.72 24.49 19.94
N ASP A 122 23.92 24.77 19.42
CA ASP A 122 25.14 24.06 19.83
C ASP A 122 25.39 24.12 21.34
N SER A 123 24.93 25.20 21.99
CA SER A 123 24.97 25.35 23.45
C SER A 123 24.16 24.29 24.22
N ASN A 124 23.18 23.63 23.58
CA ASN A 124 22.36 22.59 24.20
C ASN A 124 23.06 21.23 24.28
N PHE A 125 24.23 21.08 23.65
CA PHE A 125 24.98 19.82 23.60
C PHE A 125 26.40 19.98 24.11
N SER A 126 26.55 20.53 25.31
CA SER A 126 27.85 20.77 25.95
C SER A 126 28.68 19.49 26.11
N TYR A 127 28.02 18.33 26.27
CA TYR A 127 28.66 17.01 26.40
C TYR A 127 29.14 16.40 25.08
N LEU A 128 28.76 16.97 23.93
CA LEU A 128 29.25 16.55 22.59
C LEU A 128 30.47 17.37 22.15
N LYS A 129 30.89 18.36 22.93
CA LYS A 129 32.16 19.04 22.69
C LYS A 129 33.25 18.14 23.23
N GLU A 130 34.00 17.50 22.33
CA GLU A 130 35.22 16.77 22.67
C GLU A 130 36.17 17.67 23.49
N LYS A 131 36.85 17.04 24.45
CA LYS A 131 37.86 17.70 25.30
C LYS A 131 39.06 18.16 24.49
#